data_AF-A0A4Y2F9F2-F1
#
_entry.id   AF-A0A4Y2F9F2-F1
#
_cell.length_a   1.000
_cell.length_b   1.000
_cell.length_c   1.000
_cell.angle_alpha   90.00
_cell.angle_beta   90.00
_cell.angle_gamma   90.00
#
_symmetry.space_group_name_H-M   'P 1'
#
loop_
_entity.id
_entity.type
_entity.pdbx_description
1 polymer ?
#
loop_
_entity_poly.entity_id
_entity_poly.type
_entity_poly.pdbx_seq_one_letter_code
_entity_poly.pdbx_strand_id
1 'polypeptide(L)'
;MASAVFGFEGFQLSPGRFVVKEMAMCAVNDDTFCGQWLFKSAHSFKNLDRKKQNTYSWTTKFLHQIEWNDGELSYVAFKCVSTVIFETFPYIYVKGLGKKEILRISDWTRHFKP
;
A
#
# COMPACT_ATOMS: atom_id res chain seq x y z
N MET A 1 16.34 -19.76 0.29
CA MET A 1 16.25 -18.55 1.14
C MET A 1 14.86 -17.98 0.92
N ALA A 2 14.06 -17.76 1.96
CA ALA A 2 12.70 -17.27 1.78
C ALA A 2 12.73 -15.85 1.19
N SER A 3 11.98 -15.63 0.11
CA SER A 3 11.89 -14.30 -0.49
C SER A 3 10.49 -14.08 -1.04
N ALA A 4 10.11 -12.81 -1.21
CA ALA A 4 8.78 -12.44 -1.68
C ALA A 4 8.85 -11.31 -2.70
N VAL A 5 7.91 -11.31 -3.64
CA VAL A 5 7.59 -10.14 -4.46
C VAL A 5 6.47 -9.39 -3.77
N PHE A 6 6.67 -8.09 -3.53
CA PHE A 6 5.72 -7.22 -2.86
C PHE A 6 5.31 -6.06 -3.78
N GLY A 7 4.01 -5.88 -3.93
CA GLY A 7 3.39 -4.83 -4.72
C GLY A 7 2.34 -4.08 -3.91
N PHE A 8 2.18 -2.81 -4.22
CA PHE A 8 1.10 -2.01 -3.64
C PHE A 8 0.67 -0.91 -4.59
N GLU A 9 -0.61 -0.54 -4.55
CA GLU A 9 -1.21 0.55 -5.31
C GLU A 9 -1.97 1.49 -4.38
N GLY A 10 -2.22 2.71 -4.86
CA GLY A 10 -2.95 3.73 -4.13
C GLY A 10 -2.57 5.15 -4.54
N PHE A 11 -2.67 6.08 -3.60
CA PHE A 11 -2.66 7.51 -3.91
C PHE A 11 -1.51 8.25 -3.21
N GLN A 12 -0.75 9.04 -3.97
CA GLN A 12 0.28 9.90 -3.41
C GLN A 12 -0.34 11.20 -2.86
N LEU A 13 -0.23 11.43 -1.55
CA LEU A 13 -0.73 12.63 -0.88
C LEU A 13 0.24 13.81 -1.00
N SER A 14 1.53 13.51 -0.86
CA SER A 14 2.65 14.45 -0.97
C SER A 14 3.92 13.63 -1.24
N PRO A 15 5.05 14.27 -1.59
CA PRO A 15 6.34 13.57 -1.58
C PRO A 15 6.55 12.82 -0.25
N GLY A 16 6.89 11.53 -0.33
CA GLY A 16 7.08 10.66 0.84
C GLY A 16 5.82 10.21 1.58
N ARG A 17 4.62 10.70 1.25
CA ARG A 17 3.35 10.25 1.86
C ARG A 17 2.44 9.58 0.84
N PHE A 18 2.20 8.29 1.04
CA PHE A 18 1.41 7.46 0.16
C PHE A 18 0.30 6.76 0.93
N VAL A 19 -0.91 6.77 0.39
CA VAL A 19 -2.06 6.02 0.89
C VAL A 19 -2.10 4.72 0.12
N VAL A 20 -1.69 3.64 0.77
CA VAL A 20 -1.84 2.28 0.23
C VAL A 20 -3.32 1.90 0.24
N LYS A 21 -3.84 1.48 -0.91
CA LYS A 21 -5.22 1.05 -1.11
C LYS A 21 -5.29 -0.44 -1.38
N GLU A 22 -4.30 -0.96 -2.07
CA GLU A 22 -4.14 -2.37 -2.34
C GLU A 22 -2.69 -2.77 -2.06
N MET A 23 -2.52 -3.94 -1.49
CA MET A 23 -1.24 -4.60 -1.29
C MET A 23 -1.34 -6.02 -1.77
N ALA A 24 -0.33 -6.49 -2.47
CA ALA A 24 -0.20 -7.87 -2.89
C ALA A 24 1.20 -8.37 -2.55
N MET A 25 1.30 -9.64 -2.18
CA MET A 25 2.56 -10.32 -1.95
C MET A 25 2.47 -11.74 -2.48
N CYS A 26 3.56 -12.22 -3.09
CA CYS A 26 3.73 -13.62 -3.43
C CYS A 26 5.12 -14.09 -3.00
N ALA A 27 5.19 -15.23 -2.32
CA ALA A 27 6.44 -15.90 -2.02
C ALA A 27 7.14 -16.36 -3.32
N VAL A 28 8.47 -16.34 -3.33
CA VAL A 28 9.33 -16.78 -4.44
C VAL A 28 9.87 -18.18 -4.10
N ASN A 29 9.00 -19.02 -3.54
CA ASN A 29 9.29 -20.37 -3.07
C ASN A 29 8.39 -21.35 -3.82
N ASP A 30 8.65 -22.66 -3.70
CA ASP A 30 7.77 -23.70 -4.26
C ASP A 30 6.37 -23.71 -3.63
N ASP A 31 6.24 -23.21 -2.39
CA ASP A 31 4.96 -22.94 -1.75
C ASP A 31 4.37 -21.62 -2.26
N THR A 32 3.30 -21.74 -3.04
CA THR A 32 2.53 -20.68 -3.73
C THR A 32 1.74 -19.76 -2.78
N PHE A 33 2.31 -19.37 -1.64
CA PHE A 33 1.65 -18.40 -0.78
C PHE A 33 1.60 -17.03 -1.47
N CYS A 34 0.38 -16.63 -1.82
CA CYS A 34 0.07 -15.29 -2.30
C CYS A 34 -1.08 -14.71 -1.47
N GLY A 35 -1.01 -13.42 -1.22
CA GLY A 35 -2.07 -12.67 -0.57
C GLY A 35 -2.29 -11.34 -1.26
N GLN A 36 -3.55 -10.90 -1.25
CA GLN A 36 -3.99 -9.61 -1.75
C GLN A 36 -4.93 -9.01 -0.70
N TRP A 37 -4.73 -7.73 -0.40
CA TRP A 37 -5.46 -7.02 0.64
C TRP A 37 -5.87 -5.65 0.15
N LEU A 38 -7.16 -5.32 0.32
CA LEU A 38 -7.70 -3.99 0.05
C LEU A 38 -8.02 -3.25 1.35
N PHE A 39 -7.55 -2.01 1.45
CA PHE A 39 -7.62 -1.20 2.66
C PHE A 39 -8.52 0.01 2.50
N LYS A 40 -9.36 0.25 3.51
CA LYS A 40 -10.16 1.47 3.63
C LYS A 40 -9.26 2.70 3.77
N SER A 41 -9.66 3.79 3.13
CA SER A 41 -8.98 5.07 3.32
C SER A 41 -9.19 5.59 4.74
N ALA A 42 -8.15 6.19 5.32
CA ALA A 42 -8.19 6.72 6.68
C ALA A 42 -9.10 7.95 6.84
N HIS A 43 -9.48 8.61 5.74
CA HIS A 43 -10.36 9.79 5.73
C HIS A 43 -11.24 9.81 4.49
N SER A 44 -12.31 10.60 4.53
CA SER A 44 -13.25 10.75 3.41
C SER A 44 -12.60 11.42 2.20
N PHE A 45 -12.99 11.00 0.99
CA PHE A 45 -12.58 11.63 -0.27
C PHE A 45 -12.93 13.13 -0.32
N LYS A 46 -14.05 13.52 0.32
CA LYS A 46 -14.51 14.91 0.39
C LYS A 46 -13.56 15.83 1.17
N ASN A 47 -12.70 15.27 2.01
CA ASN A 47 -11.73 16.02 2.81
C ASN A 47 -10.46 16.36 2.03
N LEU A 48 -10.30 15.82 0.81
CA LEU A 48 -9.19 16.16 -0.08
C LEU A 48 -9.44 17.51 -0.76
N ASP A 49 -8.37 18.23 -1.08
CA ASP A 49 -8.49 19.41 -1.93
C ASP A 49 -8.98 19.05 -3.34
N ARG A 50 -9.62 20.00 -4.03
CA ARG A 50 -10.24 19.78 -5.35
C ARG A 50 -9.23 19.30 -6.40
N LYS A 51 -7.97 19.70 -6.31
CA LYS A 51 -6.92 19.27 -7.24
C LYS A 51 -6.64 17.79 -7.05
N LYS A 52 -6.47 17.33 -5.81
CA LYS A 52 -6.30 15.91 -5.47
C LYS A 52 -7.52 15.08 -5.84
N GLN A 53 -8.73 15.58 -5.58
CA GLN A 53 -9.95 14.88 -6.00
C GLN A 53 -9.94 14.61 -7.51
N ASN A 54 -9.68 15.64 -8.33
CA ASN A 54 -9.59 15.48 -9.79
C ASN A 54 -8.49 14.49 -10.20
N THR A 55 -7.30 14.60 -9.61
CA THR A 55 -6.19 13.69 -9.90
C THR A 55 -6.56 12.25 -9.54
N TYR A 56 -7.11 12.01 -8.36
CA TYR A 56 -7.42 10.65 -7.89
C TYR A 56 -8.62 10.06 -8.62
N SER A 57 -9.62 10.86 -9.02
CA SER A 57 -10.68 10.40 -9.92
C SER A 57 -10.12 9.95 -11.27
N TRP A 58 -9.14 10.68 -11.82
CA TRP A 58 -8.46 10.27 -13.04
C TRP A 58 -7.66 8.99 -12.83
N THR A 59 -6.85 8.91 -11.77
CA THR A 59 -6.05 7.71 -11.46
C THR A 59 -6.92 6.48 -11.23
N THR A 60 -8.04 6.64 -10.53
CA THR A 60 -9.04 5.58 -10.34
C THR A 60 -9.54 5.12 -11.71
N LYS A 61 -10.02 6.03 -12.56
CA LYS A 61 -10.63 5.68 -13.85
C LYS A 61 -9.65 5.05 -14.84
N PHE A 62 -8.39 5.47 -14.85
CA PHE A 62 -7.46 5.16 -15.95
C PHE A 62 -6.22 4.36 -15.56
N LEU A 63 -5.91 4.20 -14.27
CA LEU A 63 -4.70 3.49 -13.83
C LEU A 63 -5.02 2.17 -13.13
N HIS A 64 -5.61 2.21 -11.94
CA HIS A 64 -5.74 1.03 -11.08
C HIS A 64 -7.19 0.63 -10.77
N GLN A 65 -8.21 1.44 -11.11
CA GLN A 65 -9.64 1.12 -10.88
C GLN A 65 -10.03 0.85 -9.42
N ILE A 66 -9.23 1.35 -8.48
CA ILE A 66 -9.50 1.23 -7.04
C ILE A 66 -10.05 2.57 -6.59
N GLU A 67 -11.29 2.60 -6.13
CA GLU A 67 -11.90 3.82 -5.63
C GLU A 67 -11.32 4.22 -4.27
N TRP A 68 -11.46 5.50 -3.94
CA TRP A 68 -11.02 6.01 -2.64
C TRP A 68 -11.68 5.29 -1.47
N ASN A 69 -12.95 4.90 -1.61
CA ASN A 69 -13.71 4.27 -0.53
C ASN A 69 -13.65 2.74 -0.55
N ASP A 70 -12.96 2.14 -1.54
CA ASP A 70 -12.82 0.69 -1.64
C ASP A 70 -12.02 0.10 -0.47
N GLY A 71 -12.19 -1.20 -0.28
CA GLY A 71 -11.49 -1.99 0.72
C GLY A 71 -12.27 -2.20 2.00
N GLU A 72 -11.91 -3.26 2.71
CA GLU A 72 -12.61 -3.68 3.92
C GLU A 72 -11.72 -3.54 5.16
N LEU A 73 -10.41 -3.66 4.95
CA LEU A 73 -9.42 -3.74 6.01
C LEU A 73 -9.01 -2.35 6.48
N SER A 74 -8.77 -2.22 7.79
CA SER A 74 -8.26 -1.00 8.37
C SER A 74 -6.76 -0.86 8.14
N TYR A 75 -6.23 0.35 8.33
CA TYR A 75 -4.78 0.58 8.34
C TYR A 75 -4.06 -0.11 9.53
N VAL A 76 -4.79 -0.50 10.58
CA VAL A 76 -4.23 -1.36 11.64
C VAL A 76 -3.93 -2.75 11.07
N ALA A 77 -4.87 -3.32 10.29
CA ALA A 77 -4.65 -4.60 9.62
C ALA A 77 -3.50 -4.51 8.60
N PHE A 78 -3.39 -3.41 7.86
CA PHE A 78 -2.25 -3.16 6.97
C PHE A 78 -0.91 -3.29 7.72
N LYS A 79 -0.76 -2.60 8.85
CA LYS A 79 0.47 -2.67 9.67
C LYS A 79 0.77 -4.09 10.15
N CYS A 80 -0.24 -4.81 10.65
CA CYS A 80 -0.06 -6.17 11.12
C CYS A 80 0.42 -7.09 9.98
N VAL A 81 -0.26 -7.05 8.83
CA VAL A 81 0.09 -7.89 7.69
C VAL A 81 1.48 -7.53 7.15
N SER A 82 1.80 -6.24 6.98
CA SER A 82 3.13 -5.83 6.53
C SER A 82 4.23 -6.27 7.50
N THR A 83 4.00 -6.19 8.81
CA THR A 83 4.97 -6.63 9.83
C THR A 83 5.24 -8.12 9.69
N VAL A 84 4.20 -8.95 9.64
CA VAL A 84 4.33 -10.40 9.46
C VAL A 84 5.09 -10.73 8.16
N ILE A 85 4.78 -10.06 7.05
CA ILE A 85 5.48 -10.27 5.78
C ILE A 85 6.96 -9.91 5.91
N PHE A 86 7.29 -8.76 6.50
CA PHE A 86 8.67 -8.28 6.59
C PHE A 86 9.53 -9.08 7.58
N GLU A 87 8.92 -9.66 8.61
CA GLU A 87 9.58 -10.59 9.53
C GLU A 87 9.76 -11.98 8.91
N THR A 88 8.82 -12.42 8.08
CA THR A 88 8.86 -13.76 7.44
C THR A 88 9.85 -13.82 6.27
N PHE A 89 9.91 -12.77 5.45
CA PHE A 89 10.66 -12.75 4.20
C PHE A 89 11.88 -11.82 4.31
N PRO A 90 13.10 -12.35 4.50
CA PRO A 90 14.31 -11.53 4.62
C PRO A 90 14.67 -10.79 3.32
N TYR A 91 14.17 -11.26 2.17
CA TYR A 91 14.37 -10.62 0.88
C TYR A 91 13.04 -10.29 0.22
N ILE A 92 12.81 -9.01 -0.02
CA ILE A 92 11.58 -8.51 -0.62
C ILE A 92 11.90 -7.75 -1.90
N TYR A 93 11.38 -8.25 -3.01
CA TYR A 93 11.49 -7.65 -4.32
C TYR A 93 10.30 -6.73 -4.57
N VAL A 94 10.59 -5.49 -4.95
CA VAL A 94 9.57 -4.47 -5.22
C VAL A 94 9.86 -3.87 -6.58
N LYS A 95 8.82 -3.71 -7.39
CA LYS A 95 8.95 -3.09 -8.71
C LYS A 95 8.97 -1.56 -8.58
N GLY A 96 10.09 -0.94 -8.97
CA GLY A 96 10.24 0.51 -9.11
C GLY A 96 10.91 1.20 -7.92
N LEU A 97 11.81 2.15 -8.23
CA LEU A 97 12.61 2.87 -7.23
C LEU A 97 11.76 3.71 -6.28
N GLY A 98 10.71 4.37 -6.77
CA GLY A 98 9.82 5.17 -5.92
C GLY A 98 9.09 4.33 -4.86
N LYS A 99 8.60 3.14 -5.24
CA LYS A 99 7.93 2.23 -4.30
C LYS A 99 8.89 1.64 -3.27
N LYS A 100 10.11 1.31 -3.70
CA LYS A 100 11.20 0.91 -2.80
C LYS A 100 11.52 2.00 -1.79
N GLU A 101 11.56 3.25 -2.22
CA GLU A 101 11.86 4.37 -1.33
C GLU A 101 10.72 4.64 -0.34
N ILE A 102 9.46 4.55 -0.80
CA ILE A 102 8.31 4.61 0.10
C ILE A 102 8.46 3.57 1.20
N LEU A 103 8.74 2.31 0.87
CA LEU A 103 8.91 1.22 1.84
C LEU A 103 10.11 1.40 2.78
N ARG A 104 11.17 2.11 2.36
CA ARG A 104 12.35 2.40 3.19
C ARG A 104 12.12 3.55 4.15
N ILE A 105 11.50 4.64 3.68
CA ILE A 105 11.23 5.84 4.49
C ILE A 105 10.16 5.56 5.53
N SER A 106 9.21 4.71 5.18
CA SER A 106 8.18 4.27 6.11
C SER A 106 8.77 3.28 7.12
N ASP A 107 9.44 3.82 8.14
CA ASP A 107 9.38 3.25 9.48
C ASP A 107 7.90 3.28 9.89
N TRP A 108 7.13 2.26 9.48
CA TRP A 108 5.67 2.15 9.61
C TRP A 108 5.16 2.27 11.09
N THR A 109 6.10 2.35 12.03
CA THR A 109 5.96 2.60 13.47
C THR A 109 5.89 4.09 13.88
N ARG A 110 6.36 5.06 13.09
CA ARG A 110 6.63 6.43 13.63
C ARG A 110 5.57 7.51 13.46
N HIS A 111 4.57 7.37 12.59
CA HIS A 111 3.74 8.53 12.23
C HIS A 111 2.23 8.31 12.24
N PHE A 112 1.62 7.90 13.37
CA PHE A 112 0.21 8.22 13.67
C PHE A 112 -0.01 8.24 15.19
N LYS A 113 -0.02 9.44 15.80
CA LYS A 113 -0.82 9.71 17.02
C LYS A 113 -2.14 10.34 16.57
N PRO A 114 -3.25 10.17 17.33
CA PRO A 114 -4.54 10.76 17.01
C PRO A 114 -4.46 12.27 16.80
#